data_AF-A0A6D1P296-F1
#
_entry.id   AF-A0A6D1P296-F1
#
_cell.length_a   1.000
_cell.length_b   1.000
_cell.length_c   1.000
_cell.angle_alpha   90.00
_cell.angle_beta   90.00
_cell.angle_gamma   90.00
#
_symmetry.space_group_name_H-M   'P 1'
#
loop_
_entity.id
_entity.type
_entity.pdbx_description
1 polymer ?
#
loop_
_entity_poly.entity_id
_entity_poly.type
_entity_poly.pdbx_seq_one_letter_code
_entity_poly.pdbx_strand_id
1 'polypeptide(L)'
;RFNGYLPSYPALGAKLIYEQYYGDNVALFNSDKLQSNPGAATVGVNYTPIPLVTMGIDYRHGTGNENDLLYSMQFRYQFDKSWSQQIEPQYVNELRTLSGSRYDLVQRNNNIILEYKKQDILSLNIPHDINGTEHSTQKIQLIVKSKYGLDRIVWDDSALRSQGGQIQHSGSQSAQDYQAILPA
;
A
#
# COMPACT_ATOMS: atom_id res chain seq x y z
N ARG A 1 20.13 -10.26 -1.36
CA ARG A 1 19.93 -10.33 -2.84
C ARG A 1 21.18 -10.95 -3.42
N PHE A 2 21.07 -11.90 -4.34
CA PHE A 2 22.18 -12.61 -4.96
C PHE A 2 21.95 -12.68 -6.46
N ASN A 3 23.00 -12.40 -7.24
CA ASN A 3 23.04 -12.64 -8.66
C ASN A 3 24.29 -13.47 -8.96
N GLY A 4 24.12 -14.59 -9.67
CA GLY A 4 25.21 -15.46 -10.09
C GLY A 4 25.17 -15.68 -11.59
N TYR A 5 26.34 -15.86 -12.20
CA TYR A 5 26.49 -16.13 -13.63
C TYR A 5 27.27 -17.42 -13.84
N LEU A 6 26.87 -18.22 -14.84
CA LEU A 6 27.53 -19.48 -15.15
C LEU A 6 28.95 -19.22 -15.67
N PRO A 7 30.03 -19.74 -15.03
CA PRO A 7 31.40 -19.48 -15.51
C PRO A 7 31.66 -20.04 -16.93
N SER A 8 31.04 -21.16 -17.27
CA SER A 8 31.13 -21.77 -18.61
C SER A 8 30.31 -21.03 -19.67
N TYR A 9 29.31 -20.25 -19.26
CA TYR A 9 28.45 -19.48 -20.15
C TYR A 9 27.92 -18.22 -19.45
N PRO A 10 28.77 -17.16 -19.33
CA PRO A 10 28.49 -15.98 -18.48
C PRO A 10 27.33 -15.11 -18.99
N ALA A 11 26.83 -15.40 -20.20
CA ALA A 11 25.61 -14.81 -20.72
C ALA A 11 24.36 -15.25 -19.95
N LEU A 12 24.37 -16.42 -19.28
CA LEU A 12 23.26 -16.88 -18.44
C LEU A 12 23.51 -16.55 -16.97
N GLY A 13 22.52 -15.89 -16.35
CA GLY A 13 22.52 -15.52 -14.95
C GLY A 13 21.28 -16.02 -14.21
N ALA A 14 21.46 -16.25 -12.91
CA ALA A 14 20.41 -16.56 -11.97
C ALA A 14 20.33 -15.49 -10.88
N LYS A 15 19.13 -15.23 -10.38
CA LYS A 15 18.85 -14.20 -9.37
C LYS A 15 18.04 -14.83 -8.24
N LEU A 16 18.45 -14.52 -7.01
CA LEU A 16 17.71 -14.87 -5.79
C LEU A 16 17.56 -13.63 -4.91
N ILE A 17 16.33 -13.25 -4.61
CA ILE A 17 16.01 -12.12 -3.72
C ILE A 17 15.11 -12.63 -2.60
N TYR A 18 15.36 -12.16 -1.39
CA TYR A 18 14.42 -12.23 -0.30
C TYR A 18 14.19 -10.79 0.17
N GLU A 19 12.94 -10.42 0.37
CA GLU A 19 12.53 -9.12 0.90
C GLU A 19 11.44 -9.30 1.97
N GLN A 20 11.51 -8.45 2.99
CA GLN A 20 10.59 -8.45 4.14
C GLN A 20 10.27 -7.00 4.48
N TYR A 21 8.99 -6.70 4.66
CA TYR A 21 8.52 -5.39 5.10
C TYR A 21 7.66 -5.55 6.35
N TYR A 22 7.53 -4.48 7.12
CA TYR A 22 6.83 -4.47 8.40
C TYR A 22 5.73 -3.41 8.38
N GLY A 23 4.57 -3.74 8.97
CA GLY A 23 3.36 -2.92 8.95
C GLY A 23 2.09 -3.77 8.89
N ASP A 24 0.95 -3.19 9.26
CA ASP A 24 -0.33 -3.92 9.33
C ASP A 24 -0.98 -4.13 7.97
N ASN A 25 -0.85 -3.15 7.06
CA ASN A 25 -1.45 -3.20 5.73
C ASN A 25 -0.44 -2.73 4.67
N VAL A 26 0.56 -3.55 4.40
CA VAL A 26 1.64 -3.27 3.44
C VAL A 26 1.26 -3.76 2.04
N ALA A 27 1.56 -2.95 1.02
CA ALA A 27 1.34 -3.25 -0.40
C ALA A 27 2.62 -3.80 -1.07
N LEU A 28 3.01 -5.04 -0.75
CA LEU A 28 4.21 -5.66 -1.32
C LEU A 28 4.03 -6.11 -2.79
N PHE A 29 2.87 -6.66 -3.12
CA PHE A 29 2.52 -7.12 -4.46
C PHE A 29 1.67 -6.11 -5.23
N ASN A 30 0.60 -5.61 -4.60
CA ASN A 30 -0.30 -4.59 -5.14
C ASN A 30 -1.03 -3.87 -3.99
N SER A 31 -1.69 -2.76 -4.30
CA SER A 31 -2.46 -1.98 -3.33
C SER A 31 -3.87 -2.53 -3.05
N ASP A 32 -4.35 -3.49 -3.83
CA ASP A 32 -5.70 -4.08 -3.69
C ASP A 32 -5.73 -5.18 -2.61
N LYS A 33 -4.60 -5.85 -2.39
CA LYS A 33 -4.44 -6.91 -1.39
C LYS A 33 -3.28 -6.58 -0.44
N LEU A 34 -3.62 -5.82 0.59
CA LEU A 34 -2.71 -5.43 1.66
C LEU A 34 -2.45 -6.60 2.62
N GLN A 35 -1.24 -6.65 3.18
CA GLN A 35 -0.80 -7.76 4.03
C GLN A 35 -0.08 -7.27 5.29
N SER A 36 -0.21 -8.02 6.39
CA SER A 36 0.54 -7.76 7.62
C SER A 36 1.92 -8.40 7.54
N ASN A 37 2.96 -7.59 7.79
CA ASN A 37 4.37 -7.98 7.78
C ASN A 37 4.76 -8.93 6.63
N PRO A 38 4.52 -8.55 5.35
CA PRO A 38 4.70 -9.48 4.24
C PRO A 38 6.18 -9.69 3.89
N GLY A 39 6.48 -10.93 3.51
CA GLY A 39 7.75 -11.33 2.94
C GLY A 39 7.58 -11.93 1.55
N ALA A 40 8.61 -11.82 0.72
CA ALA A 40 8.63 -12.44 -0.60
C ALA A 40 10.02 -12.96 -0.97
N ALA A 41 10.03 -14.09 -1.67
CA ALA A 41 11.19 -14.68 -2.31
C ALA A 41 11.04 -14.59 -3.83
N THR A 42 12.09 -14.12 -4.51
CA THR A 42 12.14 -14.03 -5.97
C THR A 42 13.23 -14.94 -6.50
N VAL A 43 12.88 -15.76 -7.48
CA VAL A 43 13.81 -16.57 -8.27
C VAL A 43 13.70 -16.12 -9.71
N GLY A 44 14.84 -15.78 -10.32
CA GLY A 44 14.86 -15.28 -11.69
C GLY A 44 16.00 -15.84 -12.51
N VAL A 45 15.79 -15.85 -13.81
CA VAL A 45 16.81 -16.17 -14.82
C VAL A 45 16.94 -15.01 -15.78
N ASN A 46 18.16 -14.74 -16.22
CA ASN A 46 18.44 -13.68 -17.17
C ASN A 46 19.49 -14.11 -18.20
N TYR A 47 19.39 -13.50 -19.38
CA TYR A 47 20.25 -13.74 -20.52
C TYR A 47 20.80 -12.42 -21.06
N THR A 48 22.12 -12.37 -21.22
CA THR A 48 22.88 -11.21 -21.72
C THR A 48 23.64 -11.63 -22.97
N PRO A 49 23.03 -11.56 -24.18
CA PRO A 49 23.71 -11.97 -25.41
C PRO A 49 24.92 -11.09 -25.74
N ILE A 50 24.84 -9.80 -25.40
CA ILE A 50 25.88 -8.78 -25.58
C ILE A 50 25.86 -7.86 -24.35
N PRO A 51 26.98 -7.22 -23.96
CA PRO A 51 27.04 -6.39 -22.75
C PRO A 51 25.97 -5.28 -22.66
N LEU A 52 25.54 -4.77 -23.81
CA LEU A 52 24.54 -3.71 -23.91
C LEU A 52 23.15 -4.11 -23.42
N VAL A 53 22.74 -5.39 -23.55
CA VAL A 53 21.35 -5.80 -23.29
C VAL A 53 21.28 -7.03 -22.38
N THR A 54 20.43 -6.95 -21.36
CA THR A 54 20.04 -8.08 -20.52
C THR A 54 18.53 -8.24 -20.58
N MET A 55 18.06 -9.45 -20.78
CA MET A 55 16.64 -9.82 -20.70
C MET A 55 16.47 -10.80 -19.54
N GLY A 56 15.36 -10.71 -18.81
CA GLY A 56 15.14 -11.57 -17.66
C GLY A 56 13.69 -11.81 -17.34
N ILE A 57 13.44 -12.93 -16.67
CA ILE A 57 12.16 -13.32 -16.13
C ILE A 57 12.39 -13.63 -14.66
N ASP A 58 11.65 -12.94 -13.80
CA ASP A 58 11.66 -13.15 -12.36
C ASP A 58 10.29 -13.68 -11.92
N TYR A 59 10.27 -14.79 -11.18
CA TYR A 59 9.10 -15.30 -10.49
C TYR A 59 9.23 -14.97 -9.01
N ARG A 60 8.24 -14.28 -8.44
CA ARG A 60 8.23 -13.93 -7.02
C ARG A 60 7.01 -14.49 -6.34
N HIS A 61 7.24 -15.07 -5.17
CA HIS A 61 6.28 -15.74 -4.32
C HIS A 61 6.37 -15.17 -2.91
N GLY A 62 5.24 -14.91 -2.27
CA GLY A 62 5.23 -14.29 -0.95
C GLY A 62 4.08 -14.71 -0.05
N THR A 63 4.02 -14.06 1.10
CA THR A 63 2.98 -14.26 2.12
C THR A 63 1.58 -14.23 1.50
N GLY A 64 0.65 -15.01 2.06
CA GLY A 64 -0.74 -15.03 1.57
C GLY A 64 -0.91 -15.68 0.19
N ASN A 65 0.06 -16.50 -0.23
CA ASN A 65 0.12 -17.17 -1.54
C ASN A 65 0.03 -16.19 -2.72
N GLU A 66 0.62 -15.01 -2.55
CA GLU A 66 0.79 -14.04 -3.63
C GLU A 66 1.90 -14.49 -4.56
N ASN A 67 1.65 -14.34 -5.85
CA ASN A 67 2.58 -14.74 -6.91
C ASN A 67 2.56 -13.69 -8.00
N ASP A 68 3.74 -13.32 -8.48
CA ASP A 68 3.89 -12.45 -9.63
C ASP A 68 5.04 -12.90 -10.54
N LEU A 69 4.94 -12.49 -11.79
CA LEU A 69 5.91 -12.79 -12.83
C LEU A 69 6.29 -11.48 -13.52
N LEU A 70 7.57 -11.14 -13.46
CA LEU A 70 8.13 -9.90 -14.00
C LEU A 70 9.00 -10.22 -15.20
N TYR A 71 8.63 -9.68 -16.37
CA TYR A 71 9.49 -9.63 -17.54
C TYR A 71 10.28 -8.33 -17.53
N SER A 72 11.57 -8.41 -17.82
CA SER A 72 12.45 -7.24 -17.74
C SER A 72 13.45 -7.22 -18.88
N MET A 73 13.72 -6.01 -19.39
CA MET A 73 14.78 -5.75 -20.35
C MET A 73 15.59 -4.56 -19.84
N GLN A 74 16.91 -4.69 -19.81
CA GLN A 74 17.83 -3.66 -19.34
C GLN A 74 18.81 -3.29 -20.45
N PHE A 75 19.00 -1.99 -20.65
CA PHE A 75 20.06 -1.45 -21.48
C PHE A 75 21.17 -0.92 -20.57
N ARG A 76 22.38 -1.42 -20.75
CA ARG A 76 23.57 -1.02 -19.98
C ARG A 76 24.57 -0.36 -20.91
N TYR A 77 24.89 0.90 -20.66
CA TYR A 77 25.93 1.63 -21.37
C TYR A 77 27.17 1.79 -20.49
N GLN A 78 28.32 1.31 -20.98
CA GLN A 78 29.61 1.42 -20.29
C GLN A 78 30.42 2.57 -20.91
N PHE A 79 30.58 3.67 -20.18
CA PHE A 79 31.26 4.87 -20.66
C PHE A 79 32.75 4.68 -20.97
N ASP A 80 33.38 3.67 -20.36
CA ASP A 80 34.81 3.34 -20.51
C ASP A 80 35.08 2.33 -21.64
N LYS A 81 34.05 1.88 -22.37
CA LYS A 81 34.14 0.89 -23.45
C LYS A 81 33.72 1.48 -24.79
N SER A 82 34.39 1.04 -25.86
CA SER A 82 33.95 1.40 -27.22
C SER A 82 32.57 0.81 -27.52
N TRP A 83 31.88 1.35 -28.53
CA TRP A 83 30.59 0.80 -28.95
C TRP A 83 30.68 -0.67 -29.38
N SER A 84 31.72 -1.05 -30.14
CA SER A 84 31.90 -2.42 -30.60
C SER A 84 32.02 -3.41 -29.44
N GLN A 85 32.75 -3.05 -28.38
CA GLN A 85 32.88 -3.86 -27.17
C GLN A 85 31.54 -4.11 -26.46
N GLN A 86 30.58 -3.19 -26.60
CA GLN A 86 29.27 -3.29 -25.96
C GLN A 86 28.28 -4.15 -26.75
N ILE A 87 28.53 -4.37 -28.06
CA ILE A 87 27.65 -5.13 -28.95
C ILE A 87 28.24 -6.47 -29.40
N GLU A 88 29.37 -6.88 -28.83
CA GLU A 88 30.04 -8.15 -29.14
C GLU A 88 29.88 -9.16 -27.98
N PRO A 89 29.44 -10.40 -28.25
CA PRO A 89 29.19 -11.40 -27.19
C PRO A 89 30.41 -11.77 -26.34
N GLN A 90 31.62 -11.67 -26.91
CA GLN A 90 32.87 -12.04 -26.23
C GLN A 90 33.16 -11.22 -24.97
N TYR A 91 32.65 -9.98 -24.89
CA TYR A 91 32.89 -9.09 -23.75
C TYR A 91 31.91 -9.32 -22.59
N VAL A 92 30.92 -10.20 -22.75
CA VAL A 92 30.01 -10.57 -21.65
C VAL A 92 30.77 -11.25 -20.52
N ASN A 93 31.79 -12.07 -20.84
CA ASN A 93 32.62 -12.69 -19.81
C ASN A 93 33.34 -11.64 -18.95
N GLU A 94 33.97 -10.65 -19.59
CA GLU A 94 34.66 -9.56 -18.90
C GLU A 94 33.70 -8.81 -17.96
N LEU A 95 32.49 -8.50 -18.43
CA LEU A 95 31.43 -7.84 -17.64
C LEU A 95 31.09 -8.60 -16.34
N ARG A 96 31.17 -9.93 -16.32
CA ARG A 96 30.83 -10.75 -15.14
C ARG A 96 31.99 -10.98 -14.19
N THR A 97 33.20 -10.53 -14.54
CA THR A 97 34.34 -10.55 -13.62
C THR A 97 34.25 -9.46 -12.55
N LEU A 98 35.04 -9.57 -11.49
CA LEU A 98 35.09 -8.56 -10.43
C LEU A 98 35.59 -7.20 -10.94
N SER A 99 36.56 -7.19 -11.86
CA SER A 99 37.04 -5.95 -12.47
C SER A 99 36.02 -5.32 -13.41
N GLY A 100 35.27 -6.13 -14.18
CA GLY A 100 34.22 -5.63 -15.08
C GLY A 100 32.95 -5.17 -14.38
N SER A 101 32.58 -5.81 -13.26
CA SER A 101 31.36 -5.46 -12.49
C SER A 101 31.57 -4.30 -11.51
N ARG A 102 32.77 -3.69 -11.46
CA ARG A 102 33.09 -2.62 -10.50
C ARG A 102 32.24 -1.35 -10.65
N TYR A 103 31.63 -1.14 -11.81
CA TYR A 103 30.76 -0.01 -12.12
C TYR A 103 29.28 -0.41 -12.21
N ASP A 104 28.93 -1.65 -11.86
CA ASP A 104 27.53 -2.08 -11.85
C ASP A 104 26.73 -1.26 -10.83
N LEU A 105 25.46 -1.02 -11.18
CA LEU A 105 24.52 -0.33 -10.31
C LEU A 105 24.30 -1.12 -9.01
N VAL A 106 24.05 -0.38 -7.92
CA VAL A 106 23.71 -0.97 -6.62
C VAL A 106 22.46 -1.84 -6.74
N GLN A 107 22.57 -3.09 -6.29
CA GLN A 107 21.46 -4.04 -6.31
C GLN A 107 20.47 -3.76 -5.17
N ARG A 108 19.49 -2.88 -5.42
CA ARG A 108 18.44 -2.49 -4.45
C ARG A 108 17.05 -2.45 -5.09
N ASN A 109 16.00 -2.36 -4.27
CA ASN A 109 14.69 -1.91 -4.73
C ASN A 109 14.72 -0.38 -4.75
N ASN A 110 14.48 0.24 -5.91
CA ASN A 110 14.35 1.69 -6.01
C ASN A 110 12.91 2.16 -5.76
N ASN A 111 11.93 1.24 -5.77
CA ASN A 111 10.54 1.55 -5.47
C ASN A 111 10.32 1.55 -3.96
N ILE A 112 9.58 2.54 -3.47
CA ILE A 112 9.17 2.64 -2.07
C ILE A 112 7.92 1.78 -1.89
N ILE A 113 8.02 0.74 -1.06
CA ILE A 113 6.86 -0.05 -0.66
C ILE A 113 6.07 0.73 0.39
N LEU A 114 4.76 0.84 0.18
CA LEU A 114 3.85 1.64 1.00
C LEU A 114 3.05 0.76 1.95
N GLU A 115 2.74 1.30 3.13
CA GLU A 115 1.72 0.78 4.03
C GLU A 115 0.53 1.74 4.09
N TYR A 116 -0.64 1.20 4.44
CA TYR A 116 -1.89 1.95 4.50
C TYR A 116 -2.57 1.78 5.86
N LYS A 117 -3.35 2.79 6.24
CA LYS A 117 -4.24 2.75 7.40
C LYS A 117 -5.56 3.37 7.01
N LYS A 118 -6.66 2.66 7.29
CA LYS A 118 -8.01 3.18 7.03
C LYS A 118 -8.24 4.42 7.90
N GLN A 119 -8.67 5.50 7.28
CA GLN A 119 -9.11 6.70 7.99
C GLN A 119 -10.56 6.55 8.41
N ASP A 120 -10.92 7.05 9.59
CA ASP A 120 -12.31 7.19 9.98
C ASP A 120 -12.97 8.27 9.13
N ILE A 121 -13.92 7.86 8.29
CA ILE A 121 -14.60 8.75 7.34
C ILE A 121 -15.78 9.46 8.01
N LEU A 122 -16.49 8.77 8.90
CA LEU A 122 -17.64 9.27 9.64
C LEU A 122 -17.70 8.59 11.02
N SER A 123 -17.80 9.39 12.08
CA SER A 123 -18.07 8.90 13.44
C SER A 123 -19.05 9.83 14.14
N LEU A 124 -20.05 9.27 14.83
CA LEU A 124 -21.00 10.00 15.69
C LEU A 124 -20.82 9.52 17.13
N ASN A 125 -20.66 10.45 18.07
CA ASN A 125 -20.60 10.16 19.50
C ASN A 125 -21.54 11.10 20.28
N ILE A 126 -22.23 10.54 21.28
CA ILE A 126 -23.08 11.28 22.22
C ILE A 126 -22.39 11.14 23.59
N PRO A 127 -21.66 12.17 24.06
CA PRO A 127 -20.78 12.03 25.23
C PRO A 127 -21.53 11.98 26.56
N HIS A 128 -22.79 12.45 26.59
CA HIS A 128 -23.57 12.60 27.81
C HIS A 128 -24.99 12.06 27.59
N ASP A 129 -25.43 11.23 28.53
CA ASP A 129 -26.84 10.88 28.64
C ASP A 129 -27.65 12.10 29.07
N ILE A 130 -28.89 12.16 28.58
CA ILE A 130 -29.79 13.26 28.88
C ILE A 130 -30.63 12.88 30.09
N ASN A 131 -30.46 13.63 31.17
CA ASN A 131 -31.29 13.53 32.36
C ASN A 131 -31.95 14.89 32.57
N GLY A 132 -33.27 14.91 32.75
CA GLY A 132 -34.02 16.14 32.90
C GLY A 132 -35.39 15.90 33.52
N THR A 133 -36.05 16.98 33.88
CA THR A 133 -37.42 16.97 34.41
C THR A 133 -38.41 16.62 33.30
N GLU A 134 -39.54 15.99 33.65
CA GLU A 134 -40.69 15.80 32.78
C GLU A 134 -41.05 17.10 32.03
N HIS A 135 -41.48 16.97 30.77
CA HIS A 135 -41.78 18.10 29.87
C HIS A 135 -40.64 19.09 29.57
N SER A 136 -39.42 18.87 30.06
CA SER A 136 -38.29 19.73 29.74
C SER A 136 -37.74 19.47 28.34
N THR A 137 -37.20 20.53 27.72
CA THR A 137 -36.44 20.41 26.46
C THR A 137 -34.96 20.37 26.77
N GLN A 138 -34.29 19.30 26.36
CA GLN A 138 -32.88 19.06 26.63
C GLN A 138 -32.09 19.05 25.33
N LYS A 139 -30.99 19.80 25.29
CA LYS A 139 -30.10 19.83 24.13
C LYS A 139 -29.32 18.51 24.03
N ILE A 140 -29.30 17.92 22.83
CA ILE A 140 -28.47 16.76 22.53
C ILE A 140 -27.11 17.24 22.05
N GLN A 141 -26.04 16.93 22.78
CA GLN A 141 -24.69 17.24 22.32
C GLN A 141 -24.17 16.10 21.44
N LEU A 142 -23.92 16.40 20.16
CA LEU A 142 -23.40 15.45 19.19
C LEU A 142 -21.96 15.81 18.81
N ILE A 143 -21.06 14.85 18.87
CA ILE A 143 -19.69 14.97 18.38
C ILE A 143 -19.61 14.17 17.08
N VAL A 144 -19.70 14.88 15.96
CA VAL A 144 -19.57 14.30 14.62
C VAL A 144 -18.20 14.60 14.05
N LYS A 145 -17.51 13.57 13.56
CA LYS A 145 -16.35 13.73 12.67
C LYS A 145 -16.74 13.21 11.31
N SER A 146 -16.70 14.05 10.29
CA SER A 146 -16.96 13.64 8.90
C SER A 146 -15.92 14.23 7.96
N LYS A 147 -15.29 13.38 7.14
CA LYS A 147 -14.34 13.84 6.11
C LYS A 147 -15.01 14.55 4.94
N TYR A 148 -16.24 14.15 4.60
CA TYR A 148 -16.96 14.64 3.41
C TYR A 148 -18.14 15.56 3.77
N GLY A 149 -18.22 16.02 5.02
CA GLY A 149 -19.37 16.77 5.53
C GLY A 149 -20.49 15.86 6.05
N LEU A 150 -21.26 16.38 6.99
CA LEU A 150 -22.46 15.70 7.50
C LEU A 150 -23.66 16.13 6.66
N ASP A 151 -24.40 15.18 6.10
CA ASP A 151 -25.64 15.45 5.34
C ASP A 151 -26.83 15.63 6.29
N ARG A 152 -27.15 14.59 7.07
CA ARG A 152 -28.26 14.59 8.04
C ARG A 152 -28.04 13.55 9.14
N ILE A 153 -28.77 13.70 10.24
CA ILE A 153 -28.85 12.71 11.31
C ILE A 153 -30.25 12.10 11.31
N VAL A 154 -30.31 10.77 11.29
CA VAL A 154 -31.57 10.00 11.33
C VAL A 154 -31.71 9.45 12.75
N TRP A 155 -32.83 9.78 13.38
CA TRP A 155 -33.15 9.36 14.75
C TRP A 155 -34.24 8.28 14.73
N ASP A 156 -34.09 7.29 15.61
CA ASP A 156 -35.20 6.45 16.07
C ASP A 156 -35.59 6.91 17.47
N ASP A 157 -36.65 7.70 17.55
CA ASP A 157 -37.19 8.26 18.79
C ASP A 157 -38.52 7.61 19.19
N SER A 158 -38.82 6.41 18.66
CA SER A 158 -40.05 5.67 18.92
C SER A 158 -40.34 5.47 20.41
N ALA A 159 -39.30 5.19 21.21
CA ALA A 159 -39.39 5.05 22.65
C ALA A 159 -39.90 6.34 23.33
N LEU A 160 -39.40 7.51 22.94
CA LEU A 160 -39.86 8.80 23.46
C LEU A 160 -41.30 9.11 23.00
N ARG A 161 -41.61 8.86 21.72
CA ARG A 161 -42.94 9.11 21.15
C ARG A 161 -44.04 8.30 21.82
N SER A 162 -43.75 7.06 22.24
CA SER A 162 -44.72 6.22 22.95
C SER A 162 -45.20 6.81 24.29
N GLN A 163 -44.41 7.72 24.88
CA GLN A 163 -44.74 8.42 26.12
C GLN A 163 -45.07 9.91 25.87
N GLY A 164 -45.22 10.34 24.61
CA GLY A 164 -45.54 11.73 24.25
C GLY A 164 -44.34 12.68 24.13
N GLY A 165 -43.11 12.17 24.23
CA GLY A 165 -41.88 12.92 23.92
C GLY A 165 -41.48 12.85 22.44
N GLN A 166 -40.41 13.55 22.03
CA GLN A 166 -39.86 13.46 20.68
C GLN A 166 -38.45 14.04 20.57
N ILE A 167 -37.70 13.66 19.53
CA ILE A 167 -36.46 14.35 19.14
C ILE A 167 -36.77 15.27 17.97
N GLN A 168 -36.31 16.52 18.05
CA GLN A 168 -36.49 17.50 16.98
C GLN A 168 -35.22 18.32 16.77
N HIS A 169 -35.10 18.89 15.56
CA HIS A 169 -34.03 19.82 15.24
C HIS A 169 -34.19 21.11 16.05
N SER A 170 -33.11 21.66 16.59
CA SER A 170 -33.15 22.89 17.39
C SER A 170 -33.39 24.17 16.55
N GLY A 171 -33.70 24.04 15.27
CA GLY A 171 -34.01 25.16 14.37
C GLY A 171 -32.81 25.99 13.90
N SER A 172 -31.58 25.59 14.23
CA SER A 172 -30.37 26.22 13.68
C SER A 172 -30.07 25.71 12.25
N GLN A 173 -29.16 26.38 11.54
CA GLN A 173 -28.70 25.97 10.20
C GLN A 173 -27.71 24.78 10.25
N SER A 174 -27.43 24.23 11.45
CA SER A 174 -26.45 23.18 11.69
C SER A 174 -27.13 21.81 11.68
N ALA A 175 -26.72 20.91 10.77
CA ALA A 175 -27.26 19.56 10.61
C ALA A 175 -27.04 18.61 11.82
N GLN A 176 -26.41 19.09 12.89
CA GLN A 176 -26.09 18.34 14.10
C GLN A 176 -26.73 18.91 15.38
N ASP A 177 -27.60 19.92 15.26
CA ASP A 177 -28.23 20.56 16.42
C ASP A 177 -29.62 19.97 16.67
N TYR A 178 -29.70 19.08 17.66
CA TYR A 178 -30.94 18.43 18.07
C TYR A 178 -31.26 18.67 19.54
N GLN A 179 -32.54 18.58 19.87
CA GLN A 179 -33.05 18.61 21.23
C GLN A 179 -34.10 17.52 21.44
N ALA A 180 -34.10 16.93 22.63
CA ALA A 180 -35.09 15.98 23.07
C ALA A 180 -36.14 16.69 23.94
N ILE A 181 -37.41 16.46 23.63
CA ILE A 181 -38.54 16.85 24.47
C ILE A 181 -38.90 15.64 25.33
N LEU A 182 -38.73 15.76 26.64
CA LEU A 182 -39.01 14.68 27.56
C LEU A 182 -40.53 14.50 27.74
N PRO A 183 -41.01 13.26 27.86
CA PRO A 183 -42.41 12.97 28.16
C PRO A 183 -42.82 13.45 29.57
N ALA A 184 -44.12 13.34 29.85
CA ALA A 184 -44.66 13.47 31.20
C ALA A 184 -44.18 12.32 32.10
#